data_AF-A0A9W8QJY0-F1
#
_entry.id   AF-A0A9W8QJY0-F1
#
_cell.length_a   1.000
_cell.length_b   1.000
_cell.length_c   1.000
_cell.angle_alpha   90.00
_cell.angle_beta   90.00
_cell.angle_gamma   90.00
#
_symmetry.space_group_name_H-M   'P 1'
#
loop_
_entity.id
_entity.type
_entity.pdbx_description
1 polymer ?
#
loop_
_entity_poly.entity_id
_entity_poly.type
_entity_poly.pdbx_seq_one_letter_code
_entity_poly.pdbx_strand_id
1 'polypeptide(L)'
;MPSSHVLPDELWAAIFGGLSGFTATHHQLGNHIVECNEDLTKASVTAKVAAFHSLEQDGIVSSVTAYVDETMDFEKWQGKWVLRRVMLERSVPLENETLFLVARDKAERGDGRTEASVSAMAEV
;
A
#
# COMPACT_ATOMS: atom_id res chain seq x y z
N MET A 1 4.19 15.41 7.59
CA MET A 1 4.34 15.87 6.19
C MET A 1 3.11 16.68 5.82
N PRO A 2 3.19 17.69 4.92
CA PRO A 2 2.01 18.42 4.47
C PRO A 2 1.06 17.51 3.68
N SER A 3 -0.25 17.75 3.78
CA SER A 3 -1.26 17.02 3.02
C SER A 3 -1.15 17.31 1.53
N SER A 4 -0.95 16.28 0.71
CA SER A 4 -1.06 16.38 -0.74
C SER A 4 -2.47 16.00 -1.18
N HIS A 5 -3.02 16.77 -2.13
CA HIS A 5 -4.22 16.35 -2.85
C HIS A 5 -3.77 15.51 -4.03
N VAL A 6 -4.16 14.24 -4.06
CA VAL A 6 -3.75 13.27 -5.09
C VAL A 6 -5.01 12.66 -5.69
N LEU A 7 -5.11 12.65 -7.01
CA LEU A 7 -6.20 11.99 -7.71
C LEU A 7 -6.03 10.46 -7.65
N PRO A 8 -7.11 9.67 -7.78
CA PRO A 8 -7.02 8.20 -7.74
C PRO A 8 -5.99 7.61 -8.71
N ASP A 9 -5.94 8.12 -9.94
CA ASP A 9 -5.00 7.63 -10.96
C ASP A 9 -3.55 7.99 -10.63
N GLU A 10 -3.31 9.15 -10.02
CA GLU A 10 -1.98 9.57 -9.55
C GLU A 10 -1.53 8.71 -8.37
N LEU A 11 -2.44 8.40 -7.45
CA LEU A 11 -2.18 7.49 -6.34
C LEU A 11 -1.87 6.08 -6.85
N TRP A 12 -2.66 5.59 -7.80
CA TRP A 12 -2.43 4.29 -8.43
C TRP A 12 -1.06 4.25 -9.11
N ALA A 13 -0.74 5.23 -9.96
CA ALA A 13 0.53 5.29 -10.65
C ALA A 13 1.73 5.33 -9.68
N ALA A 14 1.62 6.10 -8.58
CA ALA A 14 2.66 6.18 -7.57
C ALA A 14 2.86 4.84 -6.82
N ILE A 15 1.78 4.19 -6.40
CA ILE A 15 1.83 2.90 -5.68
C ILE A 15 2.34 1.81 -6.63
N PHE A 16 1.75 1.69 -7.82
CA PHE A 16 2.10 0.66 -8.78
C PHE A 16 3.56 0.81 -9.25
N GLY A 17 4.00 2.03 -9.57
CA GLY A 17 5.37 2.30 -9.99
C GLY A 17 6.42 1.90 -8.94
N GLY A 18 6.13 2.09 -7.65
CA GLY A 18 7.05 1.69 -6.58
C GLY A 18 7.00 0.20 -6.22
N LEU A 19 5.81 -0.41 -6.24
CA LEU A 19 5.62 -1.77 -5.73
C LEU A 19 5.73 -2.87 -6.79
N SER A 20 5.55 -2.53 -8.07
CA SER A 20 5.63 -3.50 -9.18
C SER A 20 7.00 -4.17 -9.28
N GLY A 21 8.08 -3.50 -8.87
CA GLY A 21 9.42 -4.07 -8.88
C GLY A 21 9.67 -5.21 -7.89
N PHE A 22 8.84 -5.33 -6.85
CA PHE A 22 8.90 -6.46 -5.93
C PHE A 22 8.33 -7.72 -6.57
N THR A 23 8.92 -8.87 -6.25
CA THR A 23 8.42 -10.18 -6.64
C THR A 23 7.08 -10.46 -5.95
N ALA A 24 6.98 -10.17 -4.65
CA ALA A 24 5.73 -10.29 -3.90
C ALA A 24 5.59 -9.20 -2.85
N THR A 25 4.34 -8.86 -2.53
CA THR A 25 3.98 -7.92 -1.48
C THR A 25 2.81 -8.48 -0.70
N HIS A 26 2.84 -8.42 0.63
CA HIS A 26 1.76 -8.85 1.49
C HIS A 26 1.52 -7.80 2.59
N HIS A 27 0.29 -7.31 2.69
CA HIS A 27 -0.07 -6.29 3.67
C HIS A 27 -1.04 -6.91 4.66
N GLN A 28 -0.60 -7.02 5.91
CA GLN A 28 -1.45 -7.44 7.00
C GLN A 28 -1.87 -6.20 7.79
N LEU A 29 -3.17 -5.96 7.82
CA LEU A 29 -3.77 -4.90 8.64
C LEU A 29 -4.40 -5.54 9.87
N GLY A 30 -4.13 -4.99 11.05
CA GLY A 30 -4.62 -5.48 12.33
C GLY A 30 -5.02 -4.37 13.28
N ASN A 31 -5.68 -4.74 14.37
CA ASN A 31 -6.09 -3.84 15.46
C ASN A 31 -6.93 -2.65 14.97
N HIS A 32 -7.89 -2.92 14.09
CA HIS A 32 -8.78 -1.89 13.55
C HIS A 32 -9.64 -1.28 14.67
N ILE A 33 -9.56 0.04 14.81
CA ILE A 33 -10.54 0.82 15.57
C ILE A 33 -11.33 1.64 14.57
N VAL A 34 -12.64 1.45 14.57
CA VAL A 34 -13.56 2.09 13.62
C VAL A 34 -14.49 3.03 14.38
N GLU A 35 -14.47 4.29 14.00
CA GLU A 35 -15.34 5.33 14.52
C GLU A 35 -16.26 5.81 13.39
N CYS A 36 -17.57 5.62 13.55
CA CYS A 36 -18.56 6.06 12.58
C CYS A 36 -19.32 7.27 13.11
N ASN A 37 -19.78 8.13 12.20
CA ASN A 37 -20.80 9.11 12.53
C ASN A 37 -22.19 8.46 12.68
N GLU A 38 -23.14 9.19 13.26
CA GLU A 38 -24.47 8.66 13.62
C GLU A 38 -25.26 8.09 12.43
N ASP A 39 -25.14 8.71 11.25
CA ASP A 39 -25.86 8.31 10.04
C ASP A 39 -25.13 7.22 9.22
N LEU A 40 -23.97 6.75 9.70
CA LEU A 40 -23.13 5.75 9.03
C LEU A 40 -22.76 6.12 7.59
N THR A 41 -22.54 7.42 7.34
CA THR A 41 -22.06 7.92 6.04
C THR A 41 -20.59 8.29 6.06
N LYS A 42 -19.96 8.39 7.24
CA LYS A 42 -18.53 8.67 7.40
C LYS A 42 -17.93 7.74 8.45
N ALA A 43 -16.69 7.32 8.21
CA ALA A 43 -15.93 6.52 9.17
C ALA A 43 -14.47 6.98 9.22
N SER A 44 -13.87 6.95 10.40
CA SER A 44 -12.43 7.03 10.63
C SER A 44 -11.97 5.65 11.10
N VAL A 45 -10.92 5.13 10.47
CA VAL A 45 -10.33 3.83 10.81
C VAL A 45 -8.88 4.05 11.17
N THR A 46 -8.47 3.56 12.33
CA THR A 46 -7.05 3.43 12.65
C THR A 46 -6.67 1.96 12.66
N ALA A 47 -5.47 1.65 12.17
CA ALA A 47 -4.96 0.29 12.06
C ALA A 47 -3.45 0.26 12.28
N LYS A 48 -2.95 -0.91 12.68
CA LYS A 48 -1.52 -1.26 12.62
C LYS A 48 -1.30 -2.11 11.39
N VAL A 49 -0.32 -1.75 10.56
CA VAL A 49 -0.01 -2.43 9.30
C VAL A 49 1.38 -3.05 9.38
N ALA A 50 1.50 -4.30 8.94
CA ALA A 50 2.76 -4.93 8.60
C ALA A 50 2.78 -5.16 7.08
N ALA A 51 3.60 -4.39 6.38
CA ALA A 51 3.73 -4.40 4.93
C ALA A 51 5.02 -5.13 4.53
N PHE A 52 4.89 -6.42 4.22
CA PHE A 52 5.97 -7.28 3.76
C PHE A 52 6.20 -7.12 2.25
N HIS A 53 7.47 -7.06 1.86
CA HIS A 53 7.90 -6.97 0.48
C HIS A 53 9.07 -7.94 0.27
N SER A 54 9.05 -8.70 -0.83
CA SER A 54 10.14 -9.59 -1.20
C SER A 54 10.59 -9.42 -2.64
N LEU A 55 11.86 -9.71 -2.85
CA LEU A 55 12.50 -9.70 -4.15
C LEU A 55 13.32 -10.98 -4.29
N GLU A 56 13.13 -11.68 -5.41
CA GLU A 56 13.92 -12.85 -5.78
C GLU A 56 14.88 -12.49 -6.91
N GLN A 57 16.17 -12.77 -6.70
CA GLN A 57 17.25 -12.58 -7.65
C GLN A 57 18.15 -13.82 -7.63
N ASP A 58 18.31 -14.46 -8.79
CA ASP A 58 19.18 -15.64 -8.96
C ASP A 58 18.89 -16.76 -7.94
N GLY A 59 17.60 -16.95 -7.59
CA GLY A 59 17.12 -17.92 -6.62
C GLY A 59 17.31 -17.53 -5.15
N ILE A 60 17.84 -16.33 -4.86
CA ILE A 60 17.97 -15.79 -3.51
C ILE A 60 16.81 -14.83 -3.23
N VAL A 61 16.08 -15.08 -2.14
CA VAL A 61 14.99 -14.22 -1.68
C VAL A 61 15.49 -13.28 -0.60
N SER A 62 15.31 -11.98 -0.82
CA SER A 62 15.49 -10.94 0.19
C SER A 62 14.15 -10.29 0.49
N SER A 63 13.96 -9.82 1.72
CA SER A 63 12.70 -9.19 2.14
C SER A 63 12.88 -8.02 3.09
N VAL A 64 11.88 -7.17 3.14
CA VAL A 64 11.75 -6.06 4.09
C VAL A 64 10.30 -5.93 4.55
N THR A 65 10.10 -5.66 5.84
CA THR A 65 8.77 -5.39 6.39
C THR A 65 8.74 -3.96 6.93
N ALA A 66 7.77 -3.18 6.47
CA ALA A 66 7.47 -1.88 7.05
C ALA A 66 6.34 -2.03 8.07
N TYR A 67 6.53 -1.50 9.28
CA TYR A 67 5.45 -1.38 10.26
C TYR A 67 4.93 0.05 10.28
N VAL A 68 3.61 0.20 10.13
CA VAL A 68 2.97 1.49 9.90
C VAL A 68 1.73 1.61 10.79
N ASP A 69 1.56 2.79 11.36
CA ASP A 69 0.31 3.26 11.93
C ASP A 69 -0.47 3.96 10.82
N GLU A 70 -1.62 3.40 10.47
CA GLU A 70 -2.45 3.88 9.38
C GLU A 70 -3.74 4.49 9.93
N THR A 71 -4.08 5.69 9.46
CA THR A 71 -5.37 6.34 9.70
C THR A 71 -6.03 6.62 8.36
N MET A 72 -7.24 6.12 8.18
CA MET A 72 -8.03 6.25 6.96
C MET A 72 -9.38 6.90 7.26
N ASP A 73 -9.75 7.90 6.46
CA ASP A 73 -11.10 8.45 6.49
C ASP A 73 -11.88 7.96 5.27
N PHE A 74 -13.10 7.49 5.52
CA PHE A 74 -14.02 7.01 4.52
C PHE A 74 -15.30 7.83 4.49
N GLU A 75 -15.89 7.91 3.30
CA GLU A 75 -17.20 8.52 3.07
C GLU A 75 -18.04 7.61 2.19
N LYS A 76 -19.35 7.59 2.42
CA LYS A 76 -20.29 6.82 1.60
C LYS A 76 -20.70 7.65 0.39
N TRP A 77 -20.32 7.21 -0.80
CA TRP A 77 -20.68 7.84 -2.07
C TRP A 77 -21.38 6.84 -2.98
N GLN A 78 -22.58 7.19 -3.45
CA GLN A 78 -23.42 6.32 -4.28
C GLN A 78 -23.62 4.90 -3.68
N GLY A 79 -23.80 4.84 -2.36
CA GLY A 79 -24.01 3.58 -1.64
C GLY A 79 -22.73 2.77 -1.34
N LYS A 80 -21.55 3.21 -1.80
CA LYS A 80 -20.26 2.55 -1.57
C LYS A 80 -19.38 3.37 -0.64
N TRP A 81 -18.58 2.70 0.18
CA TRP A 81 -17.53 3.38 0.96
C TRP A 81 -16.35 3.71 0.05
N VAL A 82 -15.93 4.96 0.06
CA VAL A 82 -14.75 5.44 -0.66
C VAL A 82 -13.74 6.03 0.30
N LEU A 83 -12.47 5.71 0.09
CA LEU A 83 -11.36 6.31 0.82
C LEU A 83 -11.21 7.78 0.42
N ARG A 84 -11.20 8.68 1.40
CA ARG A 84 -11.06 10.14 1.20
C ARG A 84 -9.69 10.65 1.64
N ARG A 85 -9.12 10.05 2.68
CA ARG A 85 -7.80 10.38 3.20
C ARG A 85 -7.16 9.12 3.74
N VAL A 86 -5.85 9.00 3.51
CA VAL A 86 -4.99 8.04 4.20
C VAL A 86 -3.79 8.78 4.77
N MET A 87 -3.42 8.45 6.00
CA MET A 87 -2.22 8.93 6.67
C MET A 87 -1.44 7.71 7.14
N LEU A 88 -0.16 7.67 6.79
CA LEU A 88 0.74 6.57 7.10
C LEU A 88 1.91 7.10 7.92
N GLU A 89 2.11 6.56 9.11
CA GLU A 89 3.24 6.87 9.98
C GLU A 89 4.04 5.61 10.24
N ARG A 90 5.30 5.57 9.81
CA ARG A 90 6.18 4.43 10.10
C ARG A 90 6.46 4.38 11.59
N SER A 91 6.15 3.25 12.23
CA SER A 91 6.31 3.07 13.67
C SER A 91 7.71 2.62 14.07
N VAL A 92 8.49 2.06 13.13
CA VAL A 92 9.90 1.68 13.33
C VAL A 92 10.75 2.01 12.09
N PRO A 93 12.08 2.18 12.23
CA PRO A 93 12.99 2.29 11.10
C PRO A 93 12.95 1.06 10.20
N LEU A 94 13.22 1.24 8.89
CA LEU A 94 13.34 0.13 7.95
C LEU A 94 14.71 -0.53 8.08
N GLU A 95 14.75 -1.85 8.27
CA GLU A 95 15.99 -2.60 8.44
C GLU A 95 16.76 -2.81 7.12
N ASN A 96 16.08 -2.75 5.97
CA ASN A 96 16.65 -2.96 4.64
C ASN A 96 16.02 -2.04 3.60
N GLU A 97 16.26 -0.73 3.73
CA GLU A 97 15.66 0.28 2.84
C GLU A 97 16.16 0.20 1.39
N THR A 98 17.35 -0.36 1.16
CA THR A 98 17.95 -0.47 -0.19
C THR A 98 17.13 -1.38 -1.10
N LEU A 99 16.36 -2.33 -0.55
CA LEU A 99 15.43 -3.17 -1.31
C LEU A 99 14.38 -2.36 -2.08
N PHE A 100 13.92 -1.22 -1.55
CA PHE A 100 12.98 -0.34 -2.24
C PHE A 100 13.62 0.37 -3.44
N LEU A 101 14.91 0.70 -3.36
CA LEU A 101 15.65 1.27 -4.50
C LEU A 101 15.80 0.23 -5.61
N VAL A 102 16.17 -1.01 -5.25
CA VAL A 102 16.30 -2.12 -6.21
C VAL A 102 14.96 -2.42 -6.89
N ALA A 103 13.86 -2.44 -6.11
CA ALA A 103 12.51 -2.62 -6.66
C ALA A 103 12.15 -1.49 -7.63
N ARG A 104 12.34 -0.23 -7.25
CA ARG A 104 12.09 0.93 -8.14
C ARG A 104 12.89 0.80 -9.45
N ASP A 105 14.19 0.54 -9.38
CA ASP A 105 15.05 0.43 -10.56
C ASP A 105 14.64 -0.77 -11.45
N LYS A 106 14.07 -1.83 -10.88
CA LYS A 106 13.49 -2.97 -11.62
C LYS A 106 12.17 -2.58 -12.31
N ALA A 107 11.31 -1.83 -11.63
CA ALA A 107 10.07 -1.31 -12.20
C ALA A 107 10.33 -0.34 -13.36
N GLU A 108 11.28 0.59 -13.21
CA GLU A 108 11.66 1.57 -14.24
C GLU A 108 12.22 0.92 -15.52
N ARG A 109 12.84 -0.26 -15.40
CA ARG A 109 13.32 -1.05 -16.55
C ARG A 109 12.23 -1.90 -17.21
N GLY A 110 11.04 -1.99 -16.60
CA GLY A 110 9.96 -2.86 -17.08
C GLY A 110 10.12 -4.33 -16.68
N ASP A 111 11.06 -4.64 -15.77
CA ASP A 111 11.33 -6.00 -15.29
C ASP A 111 10.45 -6.38 -14.07
N GLY A 112 9.56 -5.48 -13.66
CA GLY A 112 8.59 -5.68 -12.58
C GLY A 112 7.31 -6.40 -13.02
N ARG A 113 6.39 -6.55 -12.07
CA ARG A 113 5.02 -7.02 -12.33
C ARG A 113 4.28 -6.03 -13.24
N THR A 114 3.49 -6.55 -14.17
CA THR A 114 2.63 -5.74 -15.06
C THR A 114 1.22 -5.64 -14.49
N GLU A 115 0.46 -4.61 -14.88
CA GLU A 115 -0.94 -4.48 -14.44
C GLU A 115 -1.77 -5.72 -14.82
N ALA A 116 -1.57 -6.25 -16.02
CA ALA A 116 -2.20 -7.49 -16.48
C ALA A 116 -1.88 -8.68 -15.56
N SER A 117 -0.64 -8.80 -15.06
CA SER A 117 -0.26 -9.87 -14.13
C SER A 117 -0.92 -9.70 -12.75
N VAL A 118 -1.21 -8.47 -12.32
CA VAL A 118 -1.86 -8.20 -11.03
C VAL A 118 -3.37 -8.46 -11.12
N SER A 119 -4.03 -8.00 -12.19
CA SER A 119 -5.46 -8.22 -12.40
C SER A 119 -5.82 -9.69 -12.53
N ALA A 120 -4.99 -10.50 -13.20
CA ALA A 120 -5.22 -11.94 -13.34
C ALA A 120 -5.21 -12.72 -12.01
N MET A 121 -4.54 -12.19 -10.97
CA MET A 121 -4.52 -12.82 -9.64
C MET A 121 -5.72 -12.43 -8.76
N ALA A 122 -6.46 -11.37 -9.10
CA ALA A 122 -7.63 -10.91 -8.34
C ALA A 122 -8.93 -11.65 -8.74
N GLU A 123 -8.91 -12.43 -9.82
CA GLU A 123 -10.06 -13.17 -10.35
C GLU A 123 -10.08 -14.66 -9.94
N VAL A 124 -9.12 -15.10 -9.10
CA VAL A 124 -9.01 -16.47 -8.57
C VAL A 124 -9.49 -16.53 -7.12
#